data_AF-A0A5D4R5V2-F1
#
_entry.id   AF-A0A5D4R5V2-F1
#
_cell.length_a   1.000
_cell.length_b   1.000
_cell.length_c   1.000
_cell.angle_alpha   90.00
_cell.angle_beta   90.00
_cell.angle_gamma   90.00
#
_symmetry.space_group_name_H-M   'P 1'
#
loop_
_entity.id
_entity.type
_entity.pdbx_description
1 polymer ?
#
loop_
_entity_poly.entity_id
_entity_poly.type
_entity_poly.pdbx_seq_one_letter_code
_entity_poly.pdbx_strand_id
1 'polypeptide(L)'
;MYYLFLEDNKTFKKHLQGLCEKKIITNEIKSLPRKNGLEITLNELVIPELNKKRGFFTQLPTNVLNREVIQVAGHVGVRMLYYYKSYINAKDWSKQYCFVAEETAAEDLGITVKTIIKYNTLLKKWKFLKIDKHEVGHGYGDNKHGQEQLLFTKYNNHYFLRQDEIDKFCEEHRSNLTQNA
;
A
#
# COMPACT_ATOMS: atom_id res chain seq x y z
N MET A 1 -8.23 -24.19 -4.90
CA MET A 1 -6.84 -23.69 -4.92
C MET A 1 -6.80 -22.47 -4.01
N TYR A 2 -6.48 -22.64 -2.72
CA TYR A 2 -6.63 -21.61 -1.67
C TYR A 2 -5.39 -20.70 -1.53
N TYR A 3 -4.70 -20.40 -2.63
CA TYR A 3 -3.62 -19.42 -2.59
C TYR A 3 -4.23 -18.03 -2.82
N LEU A 4 -4.04 -17.12 -1.86
CA LEU A 4 -4.39 -15.68 -1.93
C LEU A 4 -5.89 -15.33 -1.94
N PHE A 5 -6.74 -16.05 -1.18
CA PHE A 5 -8.17 -15.73 -1.04
C PHE A 5 -8.97 -15.76 -2.37
N LEU A 6 -8.44 -16.44 -3.38
CA LEU A 6 -9.15 -16.69 -4.62
C LEU A 6 -9.98 -17.96 -4.45
N GLU A 7 -11.28 -17.77 -4.21
CA GLU A 7 -12.22 -18.88 -3.99
C GLU A 7 -12.46 -19.69 -5.28
N ASP A 8 -12.31 -19.04 -6.45
CA ASP A 8 -12.58 -19.68 -7.73
C ASP A 8 -11.55 -19.35 -8.83
N ASN A 9 -11.48 -20.26 -9.81
CA ASN A 9 -10.61 -20.14 -10.98
C ASN A 9 -11.05 -19.02 -11.94
N LYS A 10 -12.31 -18.57 -11.88
CA LYS A 10 -12.86 -17.55 -12.77
C LYS A 10 -12.31 -16.16 -12.40
N THR A 11 -12.23 -15.88 -11.11
CA THR A 11 -11.68 -14.68 -10.50
C THR A 11 -10.18 -14.61 -10.75
N PHE A 12 -9.46 -15.72 -10.57
CA PHE A 12 -8.04 -15.78 -10.91
C PHE A 12 -7.79 -15.46 -12.40
N LYS A 13 -8.54 -16.10 -13.32
CA LYS A 13 -8.46 -15.80 -14.76
C LYS A 13 -8.77 -14.33 -15.07
N LYS A 14 -9.79 -13.76 -14.43
CA LYS A 14 -10.15 -12.34 -14.60
C LYS A 14 -9.01 -11.41 -14.18
N HIS A 15 -8.31 -11.72 -13.09
CA HIS A 15 -7.14 -10.95 -12.68
C HIS A 15 -5.99 -11.07 -13.68
N LEU A 16 -5.69 -12.27 -14.17
CA LEU A 16 -4.67 -12.48 -15.20
C LEU A 16 -4.99 -11.72 -16.49
N GLN A 17 -6.23 -11.78 -16.94
CA GLN A 17 -6.69 -11.00 -18.09
C GLN A 17 -6.49 -9.49 -17.86
N GLY A 18 -6.85 -8.98 -16.69
CA GLY A 18 -6.61 -7.57 -16.34
C GLY A 18 -5.14 -7.18 -16.32
N LEU A 19 -4.23 -8.09 -15.96
CA LEU A 19 -2.78 -7.86 -16.07
C LEU A 19 -2.33 -7.79 -17.53
N CYS A 20 -2.91 -8.62 -18.41
CA CYS A 20 -2.64 -8.62 -19.84
C CYS A 20 -3.16 -7.33 -20.51
N GLU A 21 -4.39 -6.91 -20.20
CA GLU A 21 -4.99 -5.67 -20.69
C GLU A 21 -4.17 -4.44 -20.30
N LYS A 22 -3.59 -4.45 -19.09
CA LYS A 22 -2.68 -3.41 -18.60
C LYS A 22 -1.25 -3.53 -19.12
N LYS A 23 -0.97 -4.51 -19.99
CA LYS A 23 0.35 -4.81 -20.56
C LYS A 23 1.43 -5.06 -19.50
N ILE A 24 1.03 -5.59 -18.33
CA ILE A 24 1.97 -6.02 -17.28
C ILE A 24 2.54 -7.40 -17.63
N ILE A 25 1.67 -8.28 -18.13
CA ILE A 25 2.06 -9.56 -18.73
C ILE A 25 1.83 -9.49 -20.24
N THR A 26 2.66 -10.18 -21.02
CA THR A 26 2.58 -10.16 -22.50
C THR A 26 1.83 -11.34 -23.08
N ASN A 27 1.78 -12.47 -22.36
CA ASN A 27 1.10 -13.68 -22.81
C ASN A 27 -0.33 -13.76 -22.25
N GLU A 28 -1.30 -13.94 -23.15
CA GLU A 28 -2.71 -14.14 -22.78
C GLU A 28 -2.94 -15.57 -22.27
N ILE A 29 -3.53 -15.69 -21.08
CA ILE A 29 -3.81 -16.98 -20.44
C ILE A 29 -5.27 -17.37 -20.70
N LYS A 30 -5.51 -18.07 -21.81
CA LYS A 30 -6.86 -18.53 -22.20
C LYS A 30 -7.40 -19.67 -21.34
N SER A 31 -6.52 -20.57 -20.91
CA SER A 31 -6.86 -21.73 -20.09
C SER A 31 -5.84 -21.95 -18.98
N LEU A 32 -6.30 -22.46 -17.83
CA LEU A 32 -5.42 -22.82 -16.72
C LEU A 32 -4.94 -24.26 -16.92
N PRO A 33 -3.63 -24.53 -16.83
CA PRO A 33 -3.09 -25.87 -16.93
C PRO A 33 -3.61 -26.75 -15.78
N ARG A 34 -3.89 -28.03 -16.07
CA ARG A 34 -4.41 -28.99 -15.07
C ARG A 34 -3.32 -29.65 -14.24
N LYS A 35 -2.12 -29.86 -14.82
CA LYS A 35 -1.04 -30.66 -14.22
C LYS A 35 0.33 -29.97 -14.23
N ASN A 36 0.48 -28.86 -14.94
CA ASN A 36 1.76 -28.16 -15.11
C ASN A 36 1.69 -26.77 -14.46
N GLY A 37 2.87 -26.18 -14.24
CA GLY A 37 2.98 -24.78 -13.82
C GLY A 37 2.36 -23.83 -14.85
N LEU A 38 1.92 -22.66 -14.36
CA LEU A 38 1.46 -21.57 -15.21
C LEU A 38 2.66 -20.72 -15.63
N GLU A 39 2.93 -20.64 -16.92
CA GLU A 39 3.96 -19.77 -17.45
C GLU A 39 3.42 -18.35 -17.66
N ILE A 40 4.09 -17.35 -17.08
CA ILE A 40 3.75 -15.94 -17.18
C ILE A 40 4.98 -15.19 -17.66
N THR A 41 4.84 -14.46 -18.75
CA THR A 41 5.87 -13.58 -19.30
C THR A 41 5.56 -12.15 -18.89
N LEU A 42 6.43 -11.58 -18.05
CA LEU A 42 6.34 -10.17 -17.66
C LEU A 42 6.78 -9.27 -18.82
N ASN A 43 6.13 -8.12 -18.95
CA ASN A 43 6.58 -7.08 -19.87
C ASN A 43 7.81 -6.37 -19.30
N GLU A 44 8.95 -6.48 -20.00
CA GLU A 44 10.21 -5.85 -19.57
C GLU A 44 10.08 -4.33 -19.39
N LEU A 45 9.16 -3.68 -20.11
CA LEU A 45 8.92 -2.24 -20.00
C LEU A 45 8.36 -1.83 -18.63
N VAL A 46 7.73 -2.74 -17.88
CA VAL A 46 7.21 -2.44 -16.54
C VAL A 46 8.16 -2.84 -15.42
N ILE A 47 9.28 -3.50 -15.74
CA ILE A 47 10.29 -3.92 -14.77
C ILE A 47 11.32 -2.79 -14.64
N PRO A 48 11.42 -2.10 -13.48
CA PRO A 48 12.32 -0.96 -13.33
C PRO A 48 13.78 -1.26 -13.68
N GLU A 49 14.27 -2.46 -13.38
CA GLU A 49 15.65 -2.88 -13.64
C GLU A 49 15.94 -3.11 -15.14
N LEU A 50 14.93 -3.51 -15.92
CA LEU A 50 15.06 -3.79 -17.36
C LEU A 50 14.69 -2.58 -18.23
N ASN A 51 13.84 -1.71 -17.71
CA ASN A 51 13.49 -0.47 -18.38
C ASN A 51 14.64 0.54 -18.26
N LYS A 52 15.34 0.79 -19.38
CA LYS A 52 16.48 1.73 -19.49
C LYS A 52 16.18 3.17 -19.05
N LYS A 53 14.91 3.51 -18.82
CA LYS A 53 14.52 4.73 -18.09
C LYS A 53 14.89 4.54 -16.62
N ARG A 54 16.14 4.85 -16.26
CA ARG A 54 16.69 4.85 -14.89
C ARG A 54 15.71 5.48 -13.89
N GLY A 55 14.82 4.66 -13.34
CA GLY A 55 13.80 5.06 -12.40
C GLY A 55 14.23 4.70 -10.99
N PHE A 56 14.00 5.59 -10.04
CA PHE A 56 14.00 5.21 -8.64
C PHE A 56 12.78 4.32 -8.38
N PHE A 57 12.95 3.31 -7.53
CA PHE A 57 11.86 2.42 -7.14
C PHE A 57 11.92 2.17 -5.63
N THR A 58 10.77 1.77 -5.08
CA THR A 58 10.62 1.52 -3.64
C THR A 58 10.77 0.04 -3.35
N GLN A 59 11.57 -0.28 -2.34
CA GLN A 59 11.69 -1.63 -1.80
C GLN A 59 11.15 -1.70 -0.38
N LEU A 60 10.44 -2.79 -0.08
CA LEU A 60 10.06 -3.21 1.26
C LEU A 60 10.43 -4.68 1.46
N PRO A 61 10.69 -5.12 2.69
CA PRO A 61 10.91 -6.52 3.00
C PRO A 61 9.73 -7.40 2.56
N THR A 62 10.03 -8.64 2.21
CA THR A 62 9.05 -9.60 1.67
C THR A 62 7.91 -9.91 2.63
N ASN A 63 8.12 -9.75 3.95
CA ASN A 63 7.09 -9.90 4.97
C ASN A 63 5.87 -8.99 4.73
N VAL A 64 6.03 -7.83 4.08
CA VAL A 64 4.90 -6.96 3.70
C VAL A 64 3.93 -7.65 2.74
N LEU A 65 4.40 -8.63 1.96
CA LEU A 65 3.61 -9.45 1.04
C LEU A 65 3.19 -10.79 1.66
N ASN A 66 3.44 -11.01 2.96
CA ASN A 66 2.96 -12.20 3.65
C ASN A 66 1.42 -12.25 3.63
N ARG A 67 0.87 -13.46 3.48
CA ARG A 67 -0.59 -13.68 3.42
C ARG A 67 -1.32 -13.06 4.62
N GLU A 68 -0.80 -13.26 5.82
CA GLU A 68 -1.45 -12.77 7.05
C GLU A 68 -1.44 -11.24 7.10
N VAL A 69 -0.35 -10.62 6.62
CA VAL A 69 -0.25 -9.15 6.50
C VAL A 69 -1.27 -8.63 5.48
N ILE A 70 -1.37 -9.27 4.31
CA ILE A 70 -2.37 -8.92 3.29
C ILE A 70 -3.79 -9.09 3.83
N GLN A 71 -4.05 -10.11 4.65
CA GLN A 71 -5.36 -10.35 5.24
C GLN A 71 -5.81 -9.21 6.15
N VAL A 72 -4.90 -8.71 6.99
CA VAL A 72 -5.23 -7.69 7.97
C VAL A 72 -5.13 -6.26 7.42
N ALA A 73 -4.22 -6.00 6.48
CA ALA A 73 -3.99 -4.70 5.88
C ALA A 73 -4.80 -4.47 4.60
N GLY A 74 -5.18 -5.55 3.90
CA GLY A 74 -5.78 -5.50 2.56
C GLY A 74 -4.79 -5.04 1.48
N HIS A 75 -5.12 -5.30 0.21
CA HIS A 75 -4.28 -4.91 -0.93
C HIS A 75 -4.02 -3.39 -1.00
N VAL A 76 -5.02 -2.57 -0.64
CA VAL A 76 -4.88 -1.11 -0.61
C VAL A 76 -3.96 -0.68 0.53
N GLY A 77 -4.07 -1.28 1.72
CA GLY A 77 -3.17 -0.99 2.84
C GLY A 77 -1.72 -1.33 2.48
N VAL A 78 -1.48 -2.48 1.86
CA VAL A 78 -0.14 -2.85 1.35
C VAL A 78 0.37 -1.82 0.34
N ARG A 79 -0.48 -1.39 -0.61
CA ARG A 79 -0.11 -0.35 -1.59
C ARG A 79 0.24 0.98 -0.90
N MET A 80 -0.46 1.34 0.17
CA MET A 80 -0.16 2.54 0.96
C MET A 80 1.18 2.43 1.69
N LEU A 81 1.56 1.23 2.20
CA LEU A 81 2.88 1.03 2.81
C LEU A 81 4.01 1.31 1.79
N TYR A 82 3.88 0.80 0.56
CA TYR A 82 4.83 1.09 -0.53
C TYR A 82 4.83 2.58 -0.89
N TYR A 83 3.66 3.22 -0.95
CA TYR A 83 3.55 4.64 -1.23
C TYR A 83 4.24 5.48 -0.15
N TYR A 84 3.94 5.28 1.14
CA TYR A 84 4.62 6.03 2.20
C TYR A 84 6.12 5.78 2.23
N LYS A 85 6.57 4.55 1.96
CA LYS A 85 7.99 4.23 1.87
C LYS A 85 8.70 4.97 0.73
N SER A 86 8.03 5.29 -0.38
CA SER A 86 8.66 6.01 -1.50
C SER A 86 9.10 7.44 -1.15
N TYR A 87 8.48 8.04 -0.12
CA TYR A 87 8.84 9.37 0.39
C TYR A 87 9.86 9.33 1.54
N ILE A 88 10.16 8.14 2.07
CA ILE A 88 11.05 7.96 3.24
C ILE A 88 12.45 7.55 2.76
N ASN A 89 13.46 8.33 3.13
CA ASN A 89 14.86 8.00 2.93
C ASN A 89 15.57 7.93 4.29
N ALA A 90 15.78 6.71 4.79
CA ALA A 90 16.41 6.49 6.10
C ALA A 90 17.89 6.94 6.17
N LYS A 91 18.55 7.17 5.02
CA LYS A 91 19.92 7.71 4.97
C LYS A 91 19.95 9.24 5.15
N ASP A 92 18.80 9.89 5.04
CA ASP A 92 18.64 11.33 5.17
C ASP A 92 17.81 11.61 6.44
N TRP A 93 18.44 12.26 7.41
CA TRP A 93 17.81 12.56 8.70
C TRP A 93 16.55 13.43 8.56
N SER A 94 16.45 14.21 7.47
CA SER A 94 15.28 15.06 7.18
C SER A 94 14.11 14.29 6.54
N LYS A 95 14.31 13.02 6.15
CA LYS A 95 13.32 12.20 5.42
C LYS A 95 13.01 10.88 6.14
N GLN A 96 12.98 10.91 7.46
CA GLN A 96 12.67 9.74 8.29
C GLN A 96 11.18 9.36 8.29
N TYR A 97 10.32 10.25 7.78
CA TYR A 97 8.87 10.07 7.69
C TYR A 97 8.33 10.64 6.38
N CYS A 98 7.15 10.16 5.98
CA CYS A 98 6.38 10.75 4.90
C CYS A 98 5.46 11.83 5.48
N PHE A 99 5.31 12.96 4.78
CA PHE A 99 4.48 14.10 5.21
C PHE A 99 3.39 14.45 4.18
N VAL A 100 3.07 13.52 3.29
CA VAL A 100 2.11 13.74 2.20
C VAL A 100 0.70 13.89 2.75
N ALA A 101 -0.04 14.88 2.24
CA ALA A 101 -1.44 15.10 2.60
C ALA A 101 -2.34 13.93 2.13
N GLU A 102 -3.44 13.69 2.83
CA GLU A 102 -4.34 12.58 2.49
C GLU A 102 -4.99 12.76 1.12
N GLU A 103 -5.22 14.01 0.70
CA GLU A 103 -5.72 14.40 -0.62
C GLU A 103 -4.73 14.04 -1.73
N THR A 104 -3.45 14.38 -1.54
CA THR A 104 -2.38 14.04 -2.50
C THR A 104 -2.20 12.52 -2.60
N ALA A 105 -2.20 11.82 -1.46
CA ALA A 105 -2.12 10.37 -1.45
C ALA A 105 -3.32 9.72 -2.16
N ALA A 106 -4.52 10.29 -1.99
CA ALA A 106 -5.73 9.83 -2.66
C ALA A 106 -5.63 10.00 -4.19
N GLU A 107 -5.18 11.16 -4.65
CA GLU A 107 -4.95 11.46 -6.06
C GLU A 107 -3.92 10.51 -6.69
N ASP A 108 -2.72 10.43 -6.11
CA ASP A 108 -1.62 9.59 -6.62
C ASP A 108 -1.99 8.10 -6.67
N LEU A 109 -2.77 7.63 -5.70
CA LEU A 109 -3.21 6.24 -5.63
C LEU A 109 -4.48 5.97 -6.44
N GLY A 110 -5.17 7.00 -6.92
CA GLY A 110 -6.43 6.88 -7.64
C GLY A 110 -7.55 6.30 -6.78
N ILE A 111 -7.62 6.70 -5.51
CA ILE A 111 -8.64 6.27 -4.54
C ILE A 111 -9.23 7.48 -3.81
N THR A 112 -10.32 7.29 -3.06
CA THR A 112 -10.92 8.40 -2.32
C THR A 112 -10.15 8.74 -1.04
N VAL A 113 -10.21 9.99 -0.59
CA VAL A 113 -9.65 10.41 0.72
C VAL A 113 -10.24 9.58 1.87
N LYS A 114 -11.55 9.26 1.81
CA LYS A 114 -12.20 8.36 2.78
C LYS A 114 -11.54 6.97 2.82
N THR A 115 -11.09 6.46 1.67
CA THR A 115 -10.34 5.21 1.59
C THR A 115 -8.96 5.34 2.24
N ILE A 116 -8.24 6.44 2.00
CA ILE A 116 -6.96 6.73 2.68
C ILE A 116 -7.14 6.72 4.20
N ILE A 117 -8.10 7.49 4.72
CA ILE A 117 -8.38 7.58 6.17
C ILE A 117 -8.71 6.20 6.76
N LYS A 118 -9.55 5.42 6.07
CA LYS A 118 -9.92 4.05 6.48
C LYS A 118 -8.69 3.16 6.62
N TYR A 119 -7.83 3.13 5.61
CA TYR A 119 -6.65 2.27 5.62
C TYR A 119 -5.54 2.79 6.53
N ASN A 120 -5.39 4.11 6.71
CA ASN A 120 -4.54 4.69 7.74
C ASN A 120 -4.95 4.22 9.14
N THR A 121 -6.24 4.24 9.43
CA THR A 121 -6.79 3.75 10.70
C THR A 121 -6.52 2.25 10.87
N LEU A 122 -6.70 1.46 9.80
CA LEU A 122 -6.45 0.02 9.81
C LEU A 122 -4.97 -0.31 10.04
N LEU A 123 -4.06 0.33 9.31
CA LEU A 123 -2.61 0.12 9.46
C LEU A 123 -2.11 0.58 10.83
N LYS A 124 -2.69 1.66 11.39
CA LYS A 124 -2.41 2.09 12.76
C LYS A 124 -2.90 1.08 13.80
N LYS A 125 -4.08 0.49 13.61
CA LYS A 125 -4.62 -0.55 14.49
C LYS A 125 -3.66 -1.74 14.60
N TRP A 126 -3.06 -2.15 13.48
CA TRP A 126 -2.08 -3.25 13.44
C TRP A 126 -0.63 -2.81 13.70
N LYS A 127 -0.43 -1.54 14.08
CA LYS A 127 0.88 -0.92 14.35
C LYS A 127 1.85 -0.91 13.17
N PHE A 128 1.42 -1.24 11.95
CA PHE A 128 2.26 -1.19 10.73
C PHE A 128 2.60 0.24 10.31
N LEU A 129 1.80 1.20 10.77
CA LEU A 129 1.96 2.63 10.50
C LEU A 129 1.76 3.42 11.79
N LYS A 130 2.73 4.26 12.15
CA LYS A 130 2.56 5.30 13.17
C LYS A 130 2.28 6.62 12.45
N ILE A 131 1.29 7.36 12.94
CA ILE A 131 0.88 8.65 12.38
C ILE A 131 0.90 9.67 13.51
N ASP A 132 1.81 10.62 13.41
CA ASP A 132 1.83 11.80 14.27
C ASP A 132 1.10 12.93 13.53
N LYS A 133 -0.04 13.36 14.07
CA LYS A 133 -0.84 14.43 13.47
C LYS A 133 -0.35 15.77 14.00
N HIS A 134 0.04 16.66 13.10
CA HIS A 134 0.33 18.05 13.45
C HIS A 134 -0.79 18.95 12.94
N GLU A 135 -1.38 19.73 13.84
CA GLU A 135 -2.34 20.78 13.48
C GLU A 135 -1.56 21.98 12.96
N VAL A 136 -1.73 22.30 11.69
CA VAL A 136 -1.12 23.50 11.09
C VAL A 136 -2.13 24.64 11.18
N GLY A 137 -2.22 25.22 12.38
CA GLY A 137 -2.84 26.52 12.66
C GLY A 137 -4.37 26.63 12.52
N HIS A 138 -4.92 27.66 13.17
CA HIS A 138 -6.28 28.15 12.96
C HIS A 138 -6.20 29.34 12.01
N GLY A 139 -6.80 29.24 10.82
CA GLY A 139 -7.15 30.43 10.06
C GLY A 139 -8.45 31.00 10.62
N TYR A 140 -8.47 32.27 10.98
CA TYR A 140 -9.71 33.01 11.18
C TYR A 140 -9.99 33.79 9.91
N GLY A 141 -11.23 33.74 9.42
CA GLY A 141 -11.68 34.68 8.41
C GLY A 141 -13.11 35.08 8.69
N ASP A 142 -13.39 36.36 8.47
CA ASP A 142 -14.70 36.93 8.70
C ASP A 142 -15.68 36.44 7.63
N ASN A 143 -16.83 35.93 8.06
CA ASN A 143 -17.93 35.70 7.15
C ASN A 143 -18.51 37.05 6.65
N LYS A 144 -19.45 37.01 5.70
CA LYS A 144 -20.15 38.21 5.17
C LYS A 144 -20.91 39.03 6.23
N HIS A 145 -20.93 38.58 7.48
CA HIS A 145 -21.58 39.21 8.62
C HIS A 145 -20.57 39.61 9.73
N GLY A 146 -19.26 39.58 9.45
CA GLY A 146 -18.22 40.00 10.40
C GLY A 146 -18.03 39.07 11.61
N GLN A 147 -18.46 37.81 11.50
CA GLN A 147 -18.20 36.80 12.52
C GLN A 147 -17.00 35.95 12.10
N GLU A 148 -16.03 35.81 13.01
CA GLU A 148 -14.91 34.90 12.86
C GLU A 148 -15.41 33.48 12.60
N GLN A 149 -15.09 32.92 11.43
CA GLN A 149 -15.24 31.50 11.16
C GLN A 149 -13.87 30.84 11.08
N LEU A 150 -13.78 29.64 11.69
CA LEU A 150 -12.59 28.80 11.64
C LEU A 150 -12.40 28.28 10.21
N LEU A 151 -11.49 28.90 9.47
CA LEU A 151 -11.11 28.56 8.12
C LEU A 151 -9.87 27.64 8.18
N PHE A 152 -10.14 26.34 8.12
CA PHE A 152 -9.20 25.24 7.86
C PHE A 152 -8.32 24.76 9.03
N THR A 153 -8.44 23.46 9.32
CA THR A 153 -7.39 22.66 9.98
C THR A 153 -6.63 21.92 8.88
N LYS A 154 -5.47 22.45 8.46
CA LYS A 154 -4.58 21.69 7.58
C LYS A 154 -3.76 20.74 8.46
N TYR A 155 -3.90 19.43 8.24
CA TYR A 155 -3.08 18.46 8.96
C TYR A 155 -1.77 18.23 8.20
N ASN A 156 -0.64 18.41 8.89
CA ASN A 156 0.64 17.90 8.42
C ASN A 156 0.91 16.59 9.16
N ASN A 157 0.49 15.48 8.56
CA ASN A 157 0.64 14.17 9.19
C ASN A 157 2.04 13.62 8.90
N HIS A 158 2.75 13.19 9.93
CA HIS A 158 4.00 12.45 9.78
C HIS A 158 3.73 10.95 9.87
N TYR A 159 3.96 10.26 8.77
CA TYR A 159 3.76 8.83 8.60
C TYR A 159 5.09 8.09 8.76
N PHE A 160 5.17 7.22 9.77
CA PHE A 160 6.32 6.38 10.07
C PHE A 160 5.98 4.92 9.81
N LEU A 161 6.71 4.29 8.90
CA LEU A 161 6.56 2.88 8.61
C LEU A 161 7.21 2.05 9.73
N ARG A 162 6.47 1.09 10.28
CA ARG A 162 6.92 0.24 11.39
C ARG A 162 7.21 -1.17 10.89
N GLN A 163 8.32 -1.29 10.17
CA GLN A 163 8.74 -2.56 9.56
C GLN A 163 9.00 -3.63 10.63
N ASP A 164 9.55 -3.23 11.77
CA ASP A 164 9.77 -4.04 12.96
C ASP A 164 8.49 -4.73 13.45
N GLU A 165 7.37 -4.00 13.49
CA GLU A 165 6.08 -4.54 13.92
C GLU A 165 5.47 -5.50 12.88
N ILE A 166 5.72 -5.25 11.58
CA ILE A 166 5.29 -6.16 10.50
C ILE A 166 6.05 -7.50 10.60
N ASP A 167 7.36 -7.42 10.82
CA ASP A 167 8.21 -8.61 10.93
C ASP A 167 7.83 -9.43 12.17
N LYS A 168 7.65 -8.76 13.32
CA LYS A 168 7.15 -9.39 14.55
C LYS A 168 5.78 -10.04 14.36
N PHE A 169 4.84 -9.35 13.71
CA PHE A 169 3.53 -9.91 13.39
C PHE A 169 3.65 -11.21 12.58
N CYS A 170 4.54 -11.25 11.59
CA CYS A 170 4.77 -12.44 10.78
C CYS A 170 5.40 -13.59 11.58
N GLU A 171 6.31 -13.29 12.51
CA GLU A 171 6.94 -14.29 13.38
C GLU A 171 5.92 -14.93 14.34
N GLU A 172 5.12 -14.11 15.03
CA GLU A 172 4.08 -14.57 15.95
C GLU A 172 3.07 -15.51 15.26
N HIS A 173 2.65 -15.18 14.03
CA HIS A 173 1.70 -16.00 13.28
C HIS A 173 2.32 -17.30 12.75
N ARG A 174 3.64 -17.34 12.46
CA ARG A 174 4.33 -18.58 12.09
C ARG A 174 4.44 -19.53 13.29
N SER A 175 4.78 -19.01 14.46
CA SER A 175 4.90 -19.82 15.69
C SER A 175 3.57 -20.45 16.09
N ASN A 176 2.46 -19.73 15.92
CA ASN A 176 1.11 -20.25 16.21
C ASN A 176 0.68 -21.38 15.25
N LEU A 177 1.17 -21.39 14.02
CA LEU A 177 0.90 -22.48 13.06
C LEU A 177 1.73 -23.74 13.36
N THR A 178 2.91 -23.59 13.97
CA THR A 178 3.79 -24.73 14.31
C THR A 178 3.44 -25.39 15.64
N GLN A 179 2.73 -24.69 16.54
CA GLN A 179 2.24 -25.27 17.80
C GLN A 179 0.90 -26.00 17.68
N ASN A 180 0.16 -25.78 16.60
CA ASN A 180 -1.16 -26.37 16.34
C ASN A 180 -1.15 -27.43 15.22
N ALA A 181 0.04 -27.86 14.78
CA ALA A 181 0.26 -28.90 13.77
C ALA A 181 0.93 -30.12 14.43
#